data_AF-A0A6V7RKT8-F1
#
_entry.id   AF-A0A6V7RKT8-F1
#
_cell.length_a   1.000
_cell.length_b   1.000
_cell.length_c   1.000
_cell.angle_alpha   90.00
_cell.angle_beta   90.00
_cell.angle_gamma   90.00
#
_symmetry.space_group_name_H-M   'P 1'
#
loop_
_entity.id
_entity.type
_entity.pdbx_description
1 polymer ?
#
loop_
_entity_poly.entity_id
_entity_poly.type
_entity_poly.pdbx_seq_one_letter_code
_entity_poly.pdbx_strand_id
1 'polypeptide(L)'
;MSNGLNRASWKYAFAYTGIVVGAGFATGQEVLQFFTSYGLISIVGAILTGLIVMFVGRQAAKLGYATHAKSHVVPLNTLFGDKLGKLVDIILAFFLYGLAIVMIAGSGATFNEGFGLSPQVGAIILIVVAFLTLLMDFDKIISVIGMITPLLVVAMLIIAGYNILNPMVPFSEVNNYNDISRTPTGSWWFDAITYSGFTLATAFSFLSIMGSETPRQSVVKRGAIFGGILITFLMLLINFGILSIMPKAYDVSLPTMQMAANLAPWFGTVYSIIIILLIFNSVVGFLYPFLTRFTKPQSGKYKILLVASLVVGYLATYIGFVELVNIIYPLFGYVGLFIGIMLTVRWFFLKRKAYNLAGKISDDNED
;
A
#
# COMPACT_ATOMS: atom_id res chain seq x y z
N MET A 1 0.58 -33.41 -5.65
CA MET A 1 0.52 -32.52 -4.46
C MET A 1 1.31 -31.21 -4.59
N SER A 2 2.50 -31.18 -5.22
CA SER A 2 3.33 -29.97 -5.43
C SER A 2 2.59 -28.81 -6.13
N ASN A 3 1.88 -29.09 -7.23
CA ASN A 3 1.18 -28.06 -8.02
C ASN A 3 0.06 -27.34 -7.23
N GLY A 4 -0.60 -28.02 -6.30
CA GLY A 4 -1.64 -27.41 -5.45
C GLY A 4 -1.06 -26.41 -4.44
N LEU A 5 0.10 -26.71 -3.87
CA LEU A 5 0.83 -25.83 -2.94
C LEU A 5 1.35 -24.56 -3.63
N ASN A 6 1.88 -24.71 -4.85
CA ASN A 6 2.34 -23.56 -5.64
C ASN A 6 1.18 -22.66 -6.06
N ARG A 7 0.04 -23.23 -6.50
CA ARG A 7 -1.16 -22.45 -6.83
C ARG A 7 -1.68 -21.66 -5.63
N ALA A 8 -1.72 -22.26 -4.44
CA ALA A 8 -2.11 -21.56 -3.21
C ALA A 8 -1.14 -20.42 -2.86
N SER A 9 0.16 -20.63 -3.04
CA SER A 9 1.18 -19.60 -2.77
C SER A 9 1.06 -18.41 -3.72
N TRP A 10 0.76 -18.64 -5.01
CA TRP A 10 0.50 -17.56 -5.97
C TRP A 10 -0.78 -16.80 -5.69
N LYS A 11 -1.86 -17.48 -5.24
CA LYS A 11 -3.08 -16.78 -4.79
C LYS A 11 -2.77 -15.83 -3.64
N TYR A 12 -1.98 -16.28 -2.66
CA TYR A 12 -1.50 -15.44 -1.56
C TYR A 12 -0.67 -14.25 -2.09
N ALA A 13 0.23 -14.50 -3.03
CA ALA A 13 1.08 -13.48 -3.63
C ALA A 13 0.27 -12.37 -4.31
N PHE A 14 -0.68 -12.72 -5.18
CA PHE A 14 -1.54 -11.75 -5.86
C PHE A 14 -2.41 -10.97 -4.89
N ALA A 15 -2.90 -11.64 -3.85
CA ALA A 15 -3.68 -11.00 -2.81
C ALA A 15 -2.84 -9.99 -2.00
N TYR A 16 -1.60 -10.36 -1.62
CA TYR A 16 -0.67 -9.44 -0.96
C TYR A 16 -0.32 -8.25 -1.87
N THR A 17 0.03 -8.51 -3.13
CA THR A 17 0.32 -7.46 -4.10
C THR A 17 -0.88 -6.55 -4.31
N GLY A 18 -2.10 -7.06 -4.42
CA GLY A 18 -3.28 -6.23 -4.66
C GLY A 18 -3.64 -5.29 -3.51
N ILE A 19 -3.26 -5.64 -2.28
CA ILE A 19 -3.42 -4.74 -1.11
C ILE A 19 -2.38 -3.63 -1.12
N VAL A 20 -1.14 -3.93 -1.53
CA VAL A 20 -0.04 -2.96 -1.54
C VAL A 20 -0.08 -2.06 -2.78
N VAL A 21 -0.31 -2.64 -3.95
CA VAL A 21 -0.42 -1.95 -5.24
C VAL A 21 -1.85 -1.47 -5.41
N GLY A 22 -2.22 -0.52 -4.55
CA GLY A 22 -3.53 0.12 -4.53
C GLY A 22 -3.59 1.40 -5.37
N ALA A 23 -4.59 2.22 -5.08
CA ALA A 23 -4.88 3.45 -5.80
C ALA A 23 -3.73 4.47 -5.76
N GLY A 24 -3.09 4.67 -4.61
CA GLY A 24 -1.99 5.64 -4.54
C GLY A 24 -0.75 5.19 -5.31
N PHE A 25 -0.43 3.89 -5.33
CA PHE A 25 0.59 3.33 -6.23
C PHE A 25 0.22 3.55 -7.71
N ALA A 26 -1.05 3.37 -8.05
CA ALA A 26 -1.57 3.59 -9.40
C ALA A 26 -1.43 5.05 -9.87
N THR A 27 -1.38 6.03 -8.97
CA THR A 27 -1.14 7.44 -9.33
C THR A 27 0.31 7.73 -9.69
N GLY A 28 1.25 6.88 -9.26
CA GLY A 28 2.70 7.14 -9.37
C GLY A 28 3.25 8.15 -8.36
N GLN A 29 2.40 8.89 -7.65
CA GLN A 29 2.83 9.96 -6.77
C GLN A 29 3.66 9.45 -5.59
N GLU A 30 3.28 8.31 -5.02
CA GLU A 30 4.04 7.64 -3.96
C GLU A 30 5.46 7.29 -4.42
N VAL A 31 5.57 6.74 -5.64
CA VAL A 31 6.85 6.32 -6.21
C VAL A 31 7.72 7.53 -6.54
N LEU A 32 7.11 8.60 -7.07
CA LEU A 32 7.82 9.85 -7.34
C LEU A 32 8.46 10.41 -6.07
N GLN A 33 7.68 10.49 -4.99
CA GLN A 33 8.09 11.13 -3.75
C GLN A 33 9.13 10.32 -2.96
N PHE A 34 8.93 9.01 -2.80
CA PHE A 34 9.83 8.17 -1.99
C PHE A 34 11.04 7.64 -2.76
N PHE A 35 10.98 7.60 -4.09
CA PHE A 35 12.01 6.98 -4.92
C PHE A 35 12.48 7.91 -6.04
N THR A 36 11.64 8.16 -7.05
CA THR A 36 12.10 8.72 -8.33
C THR A 36 12.76 10.09 -8.19
N SER A 37 12.34 10.89 -7.20
CA SER A 37 12.93 12.21 -6.91
C SER A 37 14.42 12.16 -6.52
N TYR A 38 14.94 10.98 -6.19
CA TYR A 38 16.37 10.76 -5.98
C TYR A 38 17.18 10.52 -7.28
N GLY A 39 16.53 10.42 -8.44
CA GLY A 39 17.18 10.04 -9.70
C GLY A 39 17.49 8.54 -9.74
N LEU A 40 18.59 8.12 -10.40
CA LEU A 40 18.91 6.72 -10.63
C LEU A 40 19.17 5.90 -9.34
N ILE A 41 19.61 6.53 -8.24
CA ILE A 41 19.81 5.82 -6.96
C ILE A 41 18.49 5.29 -6.38
N SER A 42 17.35 5.82 -6.84
CA SER A 42 16.00 5.32 -6.53
C SER A 42 15.83 3.82 -6.80
N ILE A 43 16.52 3.27 -7.79
CA ILE A 43 16.50 1.84 -8.14
C ILE A 43 17.01 1.00 -6.96
N VAL A 44 18.09 1.45 -6.31
CA VAL A 44 18.65 0.79 -5.12
C VAL A 44 17.68 0.91 -3.95
N GLY A 45 17.06 2.07 -3.76
CA GLY A 45 16.02 2.27 -2.75
C GLY A 45 14.80 1.35 -2.94
N ALA A 46 14.33 1.20 -4.18
CA ALA A 46 13.24 0.30 -4.53
C ALA A 46 13.59 -1.18 -4.27
N ILE A 47 14.81 -1.60 -4.60
CA ILE A 47 15.30 -2.95 -4.28
C ILE A 47 15.39 -3.17 -2.77
N LEU A 48 15.97 -2.22 -2.03
CA LEU A 48 16.06 -2.27 -0.56
C LEU A 48 14.68 -2.42 0.07
N THR A 49 13.72 -1.62 -0.40
CA THR A 49 12.32 -1.70 0.02
C THR A 49 11.74 -3.08 -0.25
N GLY A 50 11.95 -3.61 -1.45
CA GLY A 50 11.52 -4.96 -1.82
C GLY A 50 12.04 -6.05 -0.89
N LEU A 51 13.33 -5.98 -0.54
CA LEU A 51 13.96 -6.91 0.40
C LEU A 51 13.34 -6.83 1.80
N ILE A 52 13.12 -5.61 2.31
CA ILE A 52 12.50 -5.40 3.62
C ILE A 52 11.07 -5.94 3.59
N VAL A 53 10.24 -5.51 2.63
CA VAL A 53 8.83 -5.90 2.47
C VAL A 53 8.64 -7.41 2.33
N MET A 54 9.52 -8.09 1.60
CA MET A 54 9.55 -9.56 1.52
C MET A 54 9.82 -10.18 2.90
N PHE A 55 10.81 -9.66 3.63
CA PHE A 55 11.19 -10.18 4.94
C PHE A 55 10.11 -9.93 6.00
N VAL A 56 9.71 -8.66 6.20
CA VAL A 56 8.73 -8.29 7.24
C VAL A 56 7.35 -8.81 6.91
N GLY A 57 6.94 -8.80 5.64
CA GLY A 57 5.66 -9.38 5.21
C GLY A 57 5.59 -10.88 5.51
N ARG A 58 6.69 -11.61 5.28
CA ARG A 58 6.80 -13.02 5.69
C ARG A 58 6.68 -13.21 7.20
N GLN A 59 7.25 -12.33 8.02
CA GLN A 59 7.14 -12.46 9.49
C GLN A 59 5.72 -12.14 9.98
N ALA A 60 5.06 -11.13 9.42
CA ALA A 60 3.68 -10.80 9.73
C ALA A 60 2.76 -11.98 9.39
N ALA A 61 2.91 -12.54 8.19
CA ALA A 61 2.15 -13.70 7.74
C ALA A 61 2.38 -14.94 8.63
N LYS A 62 3.64 -15.20 9.02
CA LYS A 62 3.97 -16.27 9.98
C LYS A 62 3.40 -16.05 11.38
N LEU A 63 3.32 -14.80 11.83
CA LEU A 63 2.70 -14.45 13.11
C LEU A 63 1.20 -14.76 13.06
N GLY A 64 0.53 -14.37 11.99
CA GLY A 64 -0.84 -14.77 11.70
C GLY A 64 -1.06 -16.28 11.79
N TYR A 65 -0.26 -17.03 11.03
CA TYR A 65 -0.29 -18.50 11.05
C TYR A 65 -0.11 -19.09 12.45
N ALA A 66 0.82 -18.55 13.24
CA ALA A 66 1.12 -19.07 14.57
C ALA A 66 0.05 -18.73 15.63
N THR A 67 -0.75 -17.69 15.39
CA THR A 67 -1.75 -17.22 16.36
C THR A 67 -3.15 -17.78 16.09
N HIS A 68 -3.40 -18.35 14.91
CA HIS A 68 -4.74 -18.80 14.48
C HIS A 68 -5.83 -17.74 14.74
N ALA A 69 -5.44 -16.48 14.59
CA ALA A 69 -6.23 -15.34 15.00
C ALA A 69 -7.41 -15.08 14.07
N LYS A 70 -8.58 -14.80 14.66
CA LYS A 70 -9.78 -14.36 13.94
C LYS A 70 -9.77 -12.86 13.60
N SER A 71 -8.84 -12.09 14.16
CA SER A 71 -8.65 -10.65 13.91
C SER A 71 -7.19 -10.27 14.03
N HIS A 72 -6.78 -9.18 13.39
CA HIS A 72 -5.39 -8.67 13.45
C HIS A 72 -4.99 -8.17 14.84
N VAL A 73 -5.95 -7.94 15.74
CA VAL A 73 -5.73 -7.54 17.14
C VAL A 73 -4.92 -8.57 17.91
N VAL A 74 -5.16 -9.87 17.70
CA VAL A 74 -4.42 -10.93 18.41
C VAL A 74 -2.92 -10.94 18.01
N PRO A 75 -2.55 -10.89 16.72
CA PRO A 75 -1.18 -10.64 16.27
C PRO A 75 -0.55 -9.39 16.88
N LEU A 76 -1.27 -8.26 16.94
CA LEU A 76 -0.76 -7.03 17.56
C LEU A 76 -0.49 -7.22 19.05
N ASN A 77 -1.44 -7.78 19.80
CA ASN A 77 -1.26 -8.05 21.22
C ASN A 77 -0.15 -9.07 21.47
N THR A 78 0.08 -10.01 20.55
CA THR A 78 1.20 -10.96 20.62
C THR A 78 2.55 -10.26 20.45
N LEU A 79 2.62 -9.18 19.66
CA LEU A 79 3.85 -8.41 19.46
C LEU A 79 4.11 -7.42 20.59
N PHE A 80 3.07 -6.74 21.06
CA PHE A 80 3.20 -5.54 21.90
C PHE A 80 2.63 -5.72 23.32
N GLY A 81 1.94 -6.83 23.61
CA GLY A 81 1.12 -6.99 24.80
C GLY A 81 -0.23 -6.27 24.68
N ASP A 82 -1.14 -6.48 25.63
CA ASP A 82 -2.53 -6.01 25.50
C ASP A 82 -2.69 -4.49 25.52
N LYS A 83 -1.85 -3.76 26.27
CA LYS A 83 -1.96 -2.29 26.38
C LYS A 83 -1.43 -1.60 25.12
N LEU A 84 -0.17 -1.87 24.76
CA LEU A 84 0.44 -1.27 23.58
C LEU A 84 -0.17 -1.83 22.29
N GLY A 85 -0.60 -3.09 22.25
CA GLY A 85 -1.30 -3.67 21.11
C GLY A 85 -2.61 -2.96 20.80
N LYS A 86 -3.41 -2.62 21.84
CA LYS A 86 -4.61 -1.78 21.68
C LYS A 86 -4.29 -0.37 21.17
N LEU A 87 -3.21 0.24 21.66
CA LEU A 87 -2.79 1.56 21.17
C LEU A 87 -2.41 1.51 19.68
N VAL A 88 -1.59 0.54 19.29
CA VAL A 88 -1.19 0.34 17.88
C VAL A 88 -2.41 0.06 17.00
N ASP A 89 -3.37 -0.73 17.47
CA ASP A 89 -4.61 -1.00 16.75
C ASP A 89 -5.46 0.26 16.53
N ILE A 90 -5.59 1.14 17.53
CA ILE A 90 -6.26 2.44 17.38
C ILE A 90 -5.51 3.32 16.38
N ILE A 91 -4.17 3.37 16.47
CA ILE A 91 -3.34 4.12 15.52
C ILE A 91 -3.56 3.58 14.09
N LEU A 92 -3.60 2.26 13.91
CA LEU A 92 -3.87 1.65 12.60
C LEU A 92 -5.29 1.96 12.08
N ALA A 93 -6.29 2.10 12.95
CA ALA A 93 -7.62 2.53 12.51
C ALA A 93 -7.60 3.98 11.99
N PHE A 94 -6.98 4.90 12.74
CA PHE A 94 -6.81 6.29 12.28
C PHE A 94 -5.89 6.41 11.06
N PHE A 95 -4.95 5.48 10.90
CA PHE A 95 -4.11 5.34 9.71
C PHE A 95 -4.96 5.07 8.47
N LEU A 96 -5.86 4.07 8.52
CA LEU A 96 -6.80 3.80 7.42
C LEU A 96 -7.65 5.04 7.11
N TYR A 97 -8.11 5.74 8.13
CA TYR A 97 -8.85 6.99 7.92
C TYR A 97 -8.03 8.07 7.22
N GLY A 98 -6.76 8.26 7.61
CA GLY A 98 -5.85 9.17 6.92
C GLY A 98 -5.64 8.79 5.46
N LEU A 99 -5.47 7.50 5.15
CA LEU A 99 -5.39 7.04 3.76
C LEU A 99 -6.67 7.29 2.98
N ALA A 100 -7.85 7.13 3.59
CA ALA A 100 -9.11 7.49 2.96
C ALA A 100 -9.15 9.00 2.62
N ILE A 101 -8.68 9.86 3.52
CA ILE A 101 -8.58 11.31 3.27
C ILE A 101 -7.65 11.60 2.08
N VAL A 102 -6.46 11.00 2.04
CA VAL A 102 -5.53 11.19 0.91
C VAL A 102 -6.17 10.74 -0.40
N MET A 103 -6.88 9.61 -0.39
CA MET A 103 -7.57 9.09 -1.58
C MET A 103 -8.75 9.97 -2.02
N ILE A 104 -9.50 10.57 -1.10
CA ILE A 104 -10.54 11.56 -1.44
C ILE A 104 -9.90 12.76 -2.17
N ALA A 105 -8.80 13.31 -1.65
CA ALA A 105 -8.07 14.38 -2.34
C ALA A 105 -7.49 13.92 -3.69
N GLY A 106 -6.97 12.68 -3.75
CA GLY A 106 -6.50 12.05 -4.98
C GLY A 106 -7.57 11.94 -6.05
N SER A 107 -8.83 11.67 -5.68
CA SER A 107 -9.93 11.69 -6.66
C SER A 107 -10.15 13.06 -7.26
N GLY A 108 -10.08 14.12 -6.45
CA GLY A 108 -10.18 15.50 -6.94
C GLY A 108 -9.10 15.82 -7.96
N ALA A 109 -7.84 15.47 -7.66
CA ALA A 109 -6.73 15.59 -8.60
C ALA A 109 -6.95 14.76 -9.89
N THR A 110 -7.42 13.53 -9.75
CA THR A 110 -7.68 12.62 -10.89
C THR A 110 -8.79 13.15 -11.80
N PHE A 111 -9.88 13.69 -11.24
CA PHE A 111 -10.95 14.30 -12.02
C PHE A 111 -10.50 15.59 -12.70
N ASN A 112 -9.64 16.37 -12.04
CA ASN A 112 -9.07 17.58 -12.63
C ASN A 112 -8.17 17.26 -13.82
N GLU A 113 -7.20 16.36 -13.66
CA GLU A 113 -6.30 15.99 -14.76
C GLU A 113 -7.00 15.19 -15.86
N GLY A 114 -7.98 14.34 -15.52
CA GLY A 114 -8.65 13.47 -16.47
C GLY A 114 -9.78 14.13 -17.28
N PHE A 115 -10.50 15.07 -16.65
CA PHE A 115 -11.73 15.65 -17.20
C PHE A 115 -11.78 17.19 -17.11
N GLY A 116 -10.78 17.85 -16.53
CA GLY A 116 -10.75 19.31 -16.37
C GLY A 116 -11.72 19.86 -15.31
N LEU A 117 -12.31 18.99 -14.47
CA LEU A 117 -13.22 19.42 -13.41
C LEU A 117 -12.44 20.07 -12.24
N SER A 118 -13.08 20.93 -11.45
CA SER A 118 -12.43 21.39 -10.22
C SER A 118 -12.21 20.22 -9.25
N PRO A 119 -11.09 20.19 -8.50
CA PRO A 119 -10.81 19.09 -7.57
C PRO A 119 -11.93 18.85 -6.55
N GLN A 120 -12.59 19.92 -6.09
CA GLN A 120 -13.69 19.83 -5.13
C GLN A 120 -14.91 19.12 -5.72
N VAL A 121 -15.26 19.40 -6.99
CA VAL A 121 -16.37 18.72 -7.67
C VAL A 121 -16.07 17.24 -7.84
N GLY A 122 -14.84 16.90 -8.27
CA GLY A 122 -14.39 15.51 -8.39
C GLY A 122 -14.47 14.75 -7.05
N ALA A 123 -14.00 15.37 -5.97
CA ALA A 123 -14.08 14.79 -4.64
C ALA A 123 -15.53 14.60 -4.15
N ILE A 124 -16.43 15.55 -4.43
CA ILE A 124 -17.86 15.41 -4.08
C ILE A 124 -18.48 14.22 -4.79
N ILE A 125 -18.20 14.03 -6.08
CA ILE A 125 -18.70 12.87 -6.83
C ILE A 125 -18.25 11.57 -6.14
N LEU A 126 -16.96 11.44 -5.83
CA LEU A 126 -16.45 10.27 -5.13
C LEU A 126 -17.10 10.07 -3.76
N ILE A 127 -17.22 11.14 -2.97
CA ILE A 127 -17.80 11.12 -1.63
C ILE A 127 -19.25 10.66 -1.65
N VAL A 128 -20.06 11.14 -2.60
CA VAL A 128 -21.47 10.74 -2.73
C VAL A 128 -21.57 9.25 -3.02
N VAL A 129 -20.77 8.74 -3.97
CA VAL A 129 -20.79 7.31 -4.31
C VAL A 129 -20.30 6.47 -3.12
N ALA A 130 -19.20 6.87 -2.46
CA ALA A 130 -18.68 6.18 -1.28
C ALA A 130 -19.67 6.20 -0.10
N PHE A 131 -20.37 7.32 0.13
CA PHE A 131 -21.41 7.44 1.15
C PHE A 131 -22.54 6.43 0.90
N LEU A 132 -23.08 6.39 -0.31
CA LEU A 132 -24.15 5.46 -0.67
C LEU A 132 -23.71 4.01 -0.51
N THR A 133 -22.49 3.66 -0.92
CA THR A 133 -21.93 2.31 -0.75
C THR A 133 -21.75 1.94 0.71
N LEU A 134 -21.24 2.84 1.55
CA LEU A 134 -21.02 2.58 2.98
C LEU A 134 -22.32 2.51 3.79
N LEU A 135 -23.45 2.91 3.24
CA LEU A 135 -24.78 2.65 3.80
C LEU A 135 -25.34 1.27 3.44
N MET A 136 -24.69 0.49 2.58
CA MET A 136 -25.14 -0.85 2.20
C MET A 136 -24.71 -1.91 3.24
N ASP A 137 -25.28 -3.11 3.09
CA ASP A 137 -24.85 -4.29 3.85
C ASP A 137 -23.42 -4.71 3.46
N PHE A 138 -22.69 -5.32 4.38
CA PHE A 138 -21.30 -5.73 4.17
C PHE A 138 -21.09 -6.57 2.91
N ASP A 139 -21.96 -7.55 2.65
CA ASP A 139 -21.84 -8.41 1.47
C ASP A 139 -21.95 -7.61 0.15
N LYS A 140 -22.80 -6.57 0.14
CA LYS A 140 -22.94 -5.67 -1.02
C LYS A 140 -21.71 -4.79 -1.16
N ILE A 141 -21.16 -4.26 -0.06
CA ILE A 141 -19.90 -3.49 -0.07
C ILE A 141 -18.78 -4.32 -0.72
N ILE A 142 -18.60 -5.57 -0.29
CA ILE A 142 -17.58 -6.47 -0.85
C ILE A 142 -17.82 -6.76 -2.33
N SER A 143 -19.08 -6.93 -2.75
CA SER A 143 -19.41 -7.20 -4.16
C SER A 143 -19.05 -6.04 -5.10
N VAL A 144 -19.13 -4.80 -4.63
CA VAL A 144 -18.86 -3.59 -5.42
C VAL A 144 -17.35 -3.36 -5.59
N ILE A 145 -16.52 -3.81 -4.63
CA ILE A 145 -15.06 -3.58 -4.62
C ILE A 145 -14.31 -4.60 -5.50
N GLY A 146 -14.99 -5.63 -6.01
CA GLY A 146 -14.39 -6.72 -6.76
C GLY A 146 -13.99 -6.40 -8.22
N MET A 147 -12.74 -6.72 -8.56
CA MET A 147 -12.17 -6.90 -9.93
C MET A 147 -11.67 -5.67 -10.73
N ILE A 148 -10.90 -4.76 -10.11
CA ILE A 148 -10.20 -3.68 -10.85
C ILE A 148 -8.66 -3.88 -10.90
N THR A 149 -8.07 -4.54 -9.91
CA THR A 149 -6.60 -4.67 -9.78
C THR A 149 -5.90 -5.34 -10.98
N PRO A 150 -6.41 -6.44 -11.59
CA PRO A 150 -5.74 -7.03 -12.75
C PRO A 150 -5.67 -6.09 -13.95
N LEU A 151 -6.73 -5.30 -14.19
CA LEU A 151 -6.79 -4.31 -15.25
C LEU A 151 -5.72 -3.22 -15.04
N LEU A 152 -5.55 -2.77 -13.80
CA LEU A 152 -4.52 -1.80 -13.42
C LEU A 152 -3.12 -2.31 -13.77
N VAL A 153 -2.77 -3.54 -13.38
CA VAL A 153 -1.44 -4.10 -13.61
C VAL A 153 -1.11 -4.15 -15.10
N VAL A 154 -2.07 -4.55 -15.94
CA VAL A 154 -1.91 -4.56 -17.40
C VAL A 154 -1.72 -3.14 -17.94
N ALA A 155 -2.55 -2.19 -17.51
CA ALA A 155 -2.43 -0.79 -17.93
C ALA A 155 -1.05 -0.21 -17.54
N MET A 156 -0.57 -0.47 -16.32
CA MET A 156 0.73 -0.03 -15.83
C MET A 156 1.89 -0.62 -16.64
N LEU A 157 1.82 -1.90 -17.01
CA LEU A 157 2.82 -2.53 -17.89
C LEU A 157 2.90 -1.85 -19.25
N ILE A 158 1.76 -1.51 -19.84
CA ILE A 158 1.69 -0.84 -21.14
C ILE A 158 2.26 0.57 -21.05
N ILE A 159 1.77 1.40 -20.12
CA ILE A 159 2.19 2.80 -20.04
C ILE A 159 3.65 2.93 -19.60
N ALA A 160 4.10 2.13 -18.63
CA ALA A 160 5.48 2.17 -18.18
C ALA A 160 6.41 1.62 -19.25
N GLY A 161 6.07 0.49 -19.88
CA GLY A 161 6.85 -0.07 -20.98
C GLY A 161 7.04 0.92 -22.13
N TYR A 162 5.97 1.61 -22.55
CA TYR A 162 6.05 2.62 -23.61
C TYR A 162 6.98 3.78 -23.24
N ASN A 163 6.84 4.37 -22.05
CA ASN A 163 7.64 5.52 -21.65
C ASN A 163 9.11 5.15 -21.40
N ILE A 164 9.38 3.95 -20.87
CA ILE A 164 10.76 3.44 -20.71
C ILE A 164 11.45 3.28 -22.07
N LEU A 165 10.72 2.84 -23.09
CA LEU A 165 11.25 2.68 -24.45
C LEU A 165 11.33 4.01 -25.23
N ASN A 166 10.58 5.03 -24.81
CA ASN A 166 10.52 6.34 -25.44
C ASN A 166 10.70 7.45 -24.37
N PRO A 167 11.86 7.50 -23.70
CA PRO A 167 12.05 8.42 -22.59
C PRO A 167 12.16 9.87 -23.09
N MET A 168 11.61 10.83 -22.32
CA MET A 168 11.73 12.27 -22.60
C MET A 168 13.17 12.76 -22.50
N VAL A 169 13.93 12.19 -21.57
CA VAL A 169 15.37 12.41 -21.41
C VAL A 169 16.08 11.07 -21.29
N PRO A 170 17.30 10.90 -21.82
CA PRO A 170 18.06 9.67 -21.63
C PRO A 170 18.23 9.34 -20.14
N PHE A 171 18.13 8.06 -19.77
CA PHE A 171 18.27 7.65 -18.36
C PHE A 171 19.60 8.11 -17.72
N SER A 172 20.67 8.22 -18.52
CA SER A 172 21.97 8.76 -18.09
C SER A 172 21.93 10.21 -17.63
N GLU A 173 20.93 10.98 -18.07
CA GLU A 173 20.77 12.41 -17.78
C GLU A 173 19.71 12.69 -16.71
N VAL A 174 18.96 11.68 -16.27
CA VAL A 174 17.86 11.86 -15.30
C VAL A 174 18.33 12.46 -13.98
N ASN A 175 19.57 12.17 -13.56
CA ASN A 175 20.15 12.75 -12.35
C ASN A 175 20.33 14.27 -12.42
N ASN A 176 20.33 14.88 -13.61
CA ASN A 176 20.36 16.34 -13.76
C ASN A 176 19.04 17.01 -13.36
N TYR A 177 17.97 16.22 -13.23
CA TYR A 177 16.61 16.66 -12.95
C TYR A 177 16.09 16.15 -11.59
N ASN A 178 16.95 15.56 -10.75
CA ASN A 178 16.51 15.12 -9.44
C ASN A 178 16.22 16.31 -8.51
N ASP A 179 15.28 16.14 -7.59
CA ASP A 179 14.92 17.18 -6.63
C ASP A 179 14.74 16.54 -5.24
N ILE A 180 15.82 16.59 -4.46
CA ILE A 180 15.86 16.03 -3.10
C ILE A 180 14.92 16.81 -2.16
N SER A 181 14.58 18.07 -2.46
CA SER A 181 13.67 18.85 -1.62
C SER A 181 12.22 18.33 -1.66
N ARG A 182 11.89 17.51 -2.67
CA ARG A 182 10.58 16.86 -2.82
C ARG A 182 10.49 15.47 -2.17
N THR A 183 11.54 15.03 -1.49
CA THR A 183 11.54 13.73 -0.80
C THR A 183 11.22 13.91 0.70
N PRO A 184 10.67 12.88 1.37
CA PRO A 184 10.30 12.99 2.78
C PRO A 184 11.44 13.41 3.72
N THR A 185 12.65 12.87 3.53
CA THR A 185 13.75 13.09 4.48
C THR A 185 15.07 13.51 3.85
N GLY A 186 15.14 13.59 2.52
CA GLY A 186 16.39 13.84 1.79
C GLY A 186 17.38 12.66 1.78
N SER A 187 17.06 11.54 2.44
CA SER A 187 17.90 10.35 2.49
C SER A 187 17.24 9.15 1.81
N TRP A 188 17.70 8.80 0.59
CA TRP A 188 17.11 7.74 -0.24
C TRP A 188 16.93 6.39 0.47
N TRP A 189 17.88 6.01 1.33
CA TRP A 189 17.84 4.73 2.04
C TRP A 189 16.85 4.78 3.20
N PHE A 190 16.71 5.93 3.86
CA PHE A 190 15.78 6.11 4.96
C PHE A 190 14.35 6.22 4.45
N ASP A 191 14.13 6.86 3.30
CA ASP A 191 12.83 6.89 2.63
C ASP A 191 12.42 5.52 2.11
N ALA A 192 13.36 4.72 1.58
CA ALA A 192 13.11 3.31 1.24
C ALA A 192 12.67 2.48 2.46
N ILE A 193 13.35 2.64 3.59
CA ILE A 193 12.99 1.98 4.85
C ILE A 193 11.60 2.47 5.31
N THR A 194 11.36 3.78 5.31
CA THR A 194 10.08 4.39 5.70
C THR A 194 8.93 3.91 4.83
N TYR A 195 9.11 3.85 3.51
CA TYR A 195 8.13 3.31 2.57
C TYR A 195 7.88 1.81 2.78
N SER A 196 8.89 1.04 3.18
CA SER A 196 8.72 -0.36 3.59
C SER A 196 7.84 -0.48 4.83
N GLY A 197 8.02 0.43 5.78
CA GLY A 197 7.13 0.58 6.93
C GLY A 197 5.71 0.86 6.49
N PHE A 198 5.50 1.85 5.62
CA PHE A 198 4.18 2.23 5.11
C PHE A 198 3.49 1.03 4.44
N THR A 199 4.21 0.32 3.57
CA THR A 199 3.76 -0.91 2.92
C THR A 199 3.35 -1.97 3.94
N LEU A 200 4.16 -2.17 4.99
CA LEU A 200 3.84 -3.13 6.05
C LEU A 200 2.61 -2.70 6.84
N ALA A 201 2.47 -1.43 7.22
CA ALA A 201 1.32 -0.93 7.96
C ALA A 201 0.01 -1.19 7.19
N THR A 202 0.02 -0.91 5.88
CA THR A 202 -1.11 -1.18 4.98
C THR A 202 -1.44 -2.67 4.89
N ALA A 203 -0.43 -3.52 4.79
CA ALA A 203 -0.62 -4.95 4.57
C ALA A 203 -0.74 -5.79 5.86
N PHE A 204 -0.38 -5.27 7.04
CA PHE A 204 -0.17 -6.07 8.25
C PHE A 204 -1.41 -6.86 8.67
N SER A 205 -2.56 -6.19 8.78
CA SER A 205 -3.81 -6.82 9.19
C SER A 205 -4.20 -7.94 8.25
N PHE A 206 -4.08 -7.68 6.94
CA PHE A 206 -4.39 -8.64 5.91
C PHE A 206 -3.45 -9.85 5.91
N LEU A 207 -2.14 -9.61 5.95
CA LEU A 207 -1.13 -10.68 5.99
C LEU A 207 -1.31 -11.58 7.21
N SER A 208 -1.66 -10.97 8.34
CA SER A 208 -1.87 -11.68 9.59
C SER A 208 -3.13 -12.56 9.53
N ILE A 209 -4.24 -12.04 9.03
CA ILE A 209 -5.49 -12.81 8.87
C ILE A 209 -5.37 -13.89 7.80
N MET A 210 -4.79 -13.58 6.65
CA MET A 210 -4.58 -14.60 5.63
C MET A 210 -3.59 -15.68 6.11
N GLY A 211 -2.61 -15.28 6.93
CA GLY A 211 -1.70 -16.21 7.59
C GLY A 211 -2.42 -17.20 8.50
N SER A 212 -3.37 -16.74 9.33
CA SER A 212 -4.11 -17.60 10.27
C SER A 212 -5.06 -18.59 9.59
N GLU A 213 -5.66 -18.19 8.47
CA GLU A 213 -6.56 -19.03 7.66
C GLU A 213 -5.83 -20.02 6.75
N THR A 214 -4.50 -19.92 6.63
CA THR A 214 -3.73 -20.80 5.73
C THR A 214 -3.34 -22.10 6.45
N PRO A 215 -3.68 -23.30 5.91
CA PRO A 215 -3.43 -24.58 6.59
C PRO A 215 -1.97 -25.02 6.63
N ARG A 216 -1.09 -24.42 5.81
CA ARG A 216 0.32 -24.81 5.70
C ARG A 216 1.24 -23.62 5.74
N GLN A 217 2.16 -23.61 6.70
CA GLN A 217 3.15 -22.54 6.86
C GLN A 217 4.04 -22.33 5.62
N SER A 218 4.28 -23.36 4.81
CA SER A 218 5.07 -23.25 3.58
C SER A 218 4.40 -22.36 2.52
N VAL A 219 3.06 -22.41 2.43
CA VAL A 219 2.26 -21.56 1.54
C VAL A 219 2.38 -20.10 1.96
N VAL A 220 2.24 -19.83 3.25
CA VAL A 220 2.40 -18.50 3.84
C VAL A 220 3.78 -17.91 3.53
N LYS A 221 4.84 -18.69 3.75
CA LYS A 221 6.23 -18.25 3.50
C LYS A 221 6.47 -17.94 2.03
N ARG A 222 6.06 -18.82 1.11
CA ARG A 222 6.26 -18.65 -0.33
C ARG A 222 5.39 -17.52 -0.88
N GLY A 223 4.14 -17.43 -0.44
CA GLY A 223 3.20 -16.40 -0.84
C GLY A 223 3.69 -14.99 -0.51
N ALA A 224 4.21 -14.77 0.71
CA ALA A 224 4.79 -13.49 1.10
C ALA A 224 6.03 -13.12 0.26
N ILE A 225 6.90 -14.10 -0.06
CA ILE A 225 8.07 -13.88 -0.90
C ILE A 225 7.66 -13.54 -2.33
N PHE A 226 6.80 -14.35 -2.96
CA PHE A 226 6.33 -14.11 -4.33
C PHE A 226 5.56 -12.78 -4.45
N GLY A 227 4.74 -12.44 -3.46
CA GLY A 227 4.03 -11.15 -3.43
C GLY A 227 5.02 -9.99 -3.30
N GLY A 228 6.03 -10.09 -2.43
CA GLY A 228 7.07 -9.07 -2.31
C GLY A 228 7.92 -8.91 -3.57
N ILE A 229 8.24 -10.00 -4.28
CA ILE A 229 8.89 -9.94 -5.61
C ILE A 229 8.00 -9.17 -6.60
N LEU A 230 6.71 -9.50 -6.66
CA LEU A 230 5.79 -8.85 -7.59
C LEU A 230 5.58 -7.36 -7.26
N ILE A 231 5.47 -7.00 -5.97
CA ILE A 231 5.43 -5.60 -5.51
C ILE A 231 6.70 -4.86 -5.95
N THR A 232 7.88 -5.46 -5.71
CA THR A 232 9.17 -4.85 -6.07
C THR A 232 9.27 -4.64 -7.57
N PHE A 233 8.86 -5.63 -8.36
CA PHE A 233 8.84 -5.55 -9.81
C PHE A 233 7.95 -4.41 -10.31
N LEU A 234 6.71 -4.31 -9.81
CA LEU A 234 5.78 -3.24 -10.18
C LEU A 234 6.30 -1.86 -9.74
N MET A 235 7.01 -1.80 -8.61
CA MET A 235 7.56 -0.54 -8.09
C MET A 235 8.75 -0.08 -8.93
N LEU A 236 9.63 -1.00 -9.31
CA LEU A 236 10.71 -0.70 -10.25
C LEU A 236 10.16 -0.28 -11.62
N LEU A 237 9.15 -0.97 -12.12
CA LEU A 237 8.50 -0.65 -13.39
C LEU A 237 7.96 0.79 -13.41
N ILE A 238 7.20 1.17 -12.38
CA ILE A 238 6.69 2.55 -12.27
C ILE A 238 7.83 3.53 -12.03
N ASN A 239 8.81 3.21 -11.20
CA ASN A 239 9.95 4.09 -10.95
C ASN A 239 10.73 4.39 -12.24
N PHE A 240 11.01 3.38 -13.06
CA PHE A 240 11.62 3.59 -14.38
C PHE A 240 10.72 4.40 -15.32
N GLY A 241 9.41 4.14 -15.30
CA GLY A 241 8.43 4.92 -16.05
C GLY A 241 8.42 6.39 -15.65
N ILE A 242 8.46 6.71 -14.36
CA ILE A 242 8.49 8.10 -13.87
C ILE A 242 9.86 8.73 -14.18
N LEU A 243 10.97 8.01 -13.99
CA LEU A 243 12.31 8.49 -14.36
C LEU A 243 12.37 8.91 -15.84
N SER A 244 11.67 8.18 -16.72
CA SER A 244 11.63 8.45 -18.16
C SER A 244 10.85 9.72 -18.55
N ILE A 245 10.06 10.29 -17.65
CA ILE A 245 9.27 11.52 -17.88
C ILE A 245 9.75 12.69 -17.01
N MET A 246 10.93 12.61 -16.40
CA MET A 246 11.53 13.72 -15.66
C MET A 246 11.98 14.84 -16.63
N PRO A 247 11.84 16.13 -16.27
CA PRO A 247 11.30 16.68 -15.02
C PRO A 247 9.77 16.81 -15.00
N LYS A 248 9.07 16.53 -16.11
CA LYS A 248 7.62 16.75 -16.25
C LYS A 248 6.77 16.03 -15.19
N ALA A 249 7.27 14.93 -14.62
CA ALA A 249 6.63 14.26 -13.48
C ALA A 249 6.35 15.20 -12.29
N TYR A 250 7.12 16.28 -12.13
CA TYR A 250 6.97 17.26 -11.06
C TYR A 250 5.86 18.28 -11.26
N ASP A 251 5.34 18.39 -12.48
CA ASP A 251 4.33 19.38 -12.87
C ASP A 251 2.90 18.83 -12.78
N VAL A 252 2.76 17.53 -12.49
CA VAL A 252 1.49 16.82 -12.38
C VAL A 252 1.33 16.18 -11.01
N SER A 253 0.08 16.00 -10.58
CA SER A 253 -0.24 15.28 -9.35
C SER A 253 -0.27 13.77 -9.55
N LEU A 254 -0.52 13.29 -10.78
CA LEU A 254 -0.55 11.86 -11.13
C LEU A 254 0.44 11.53 -12.27
N PRO A 255 1.72 11.27 -11.96
CA PRO A 255 2.75 10.93 -12.96
C PRO A 255 2.34 9.80 -13.93
N THR A 256 1.62 8.78 -13.46
CA THR A 256 1.16 7.68 -14.32
C THR A 256 0.08 8.11 -15.32
N MET A 257 -0.74 9.12 -15.00
CA MET A 257 -1.67 9.71 -15.97
C MET A 257 -0.90 10.47 -17.05
N GLN A 258 0.17 11.18 -16.70
CA GLN A 258 1.06 11.80 -17.69
C GLN A 258 1.72 10.75 -18.58
N MET A 259 2.20 9.64 -18.01
CA MET A 259 2.73 8.51 -18.79
C MET A 259 1.68 7.93 -19.73
N ALA A 260 0.43 7.79 -19.30
CA ALA A 260 -0.66 7.34 -20.15
C ALA A 260 -0.95 8.33 -21.28
N ALA A 261 -0.97 9.64 -21.01
CA ALA A 261 -1.21 10.68 -22.01
C ALA A 261 -0.09 10.77 -23.06
N ASN A 262 1.15 10.38 -22.73
CA ASN A 262 2.25 10.29 -23.68
C ASN A 262 2.03 9.22 -24.76
N LEU A 263 1.27 8.16 -24.45
CA LEU A 263 0.93 7.12 -25.42
C LEU A 263 -0.08 7.64 -26.45
N ALA A 264 -1.15 8.27 -25.95
CA ALA A 264 -2.11 9.04 -26.73
C ALA A 264 -2.91 9.94 -25.77
N PRO A 265 -3.33 11.16 -26.17
CA PRO A 265 -4.05 12.08 -25.28
C PRO A 265 -5.30 11.47 -24.63
N TRP A 266 -6.09 10.69 -25.38
CA TRP A 266 -7.31 10.03 -24.87
C TRP A 266 -7.02 8.90 -23.88
N PHE A 267 -5.82 8.31 -23.92
CA PHE A 267 -5.44 7.20 -23.04
C PHE A 267 -5.28 7.69 -21.59
N GLY A 268 -4.85 8.94 -21.38
CA GLY A 268 -4.83 9.59 -20.07
C GLY A 268 -6.22 9.66 -19.44
N THR A 269 -7.24 10.07 -20.20
CA THR A 269 -8.63 10.10 -19.72
C THR A 269 -9.16 8.70 -19.41
N VAL A 270 -8.90 7.71 -20.25
CA VAL A 270 -9.29 6.30 -19.97
C VAL A 270 -8.60 5.78 -18.70
N TYR A 271 -7.32 6.08 -18.53
CA TYR A 271 -6.56 5.69 -17.34
C TYR A 271 -7.09 6.38 -16.07
N SER A 272 -7.54 7.64 -16.16
CA SER A 272 -8.17 8.34 -15.04
C SER A 272 -9.41 7.61 -14.50
N ILE A 273 -10.20 6.96 -15.36
CA ILE A 273 -11.36 6.15 -14.94
C ILE A 273 -10.89 4.97 -14.11
N ILE A 274 -9.81 4.29 -14.52
CA ILE A 274 -9.22 3.17 -13.76
C ILE A 274 -8.76 3.66 -12.38
N ILE A 275 -8.08 4.82 -12.32
CA ILE A 275 -7.64 5.41 -11.05
C ILE A 275 -8.84 5.77 -10.17
N ILE A 276 -9.88 6.42 -10.70
CA ILE A 276 -11.08 6.79 -9.93
C ILE A 276 -11.74 5.55 -9.31
N LEU A 277 -11.87 4.47 -10.09
CA LEU A 277 -12.43 3.21 -9.61
C LEU A 277 -11.58 2.58 -8.48
N LEU A 278 -10.26 2.64 -8.59
CA LEU A 278 -9.35 2.19 -7.53
C LEU A 278 -9.42 3.08 -6.29
N ILE A 279 -9.43 4.39 -6.48
CA ILE A 279 -9.54 5.37 -5.39
C ILE A 279 -10.84 5.14 -4.64
N PHE A 280 -11.95 4.94 -5.35
CA PHE A 280 -13.24 4.59 -4.76
C PHE A 280 -13.14 3.31 -3.91
N ASN A 281 -12.56 2.23 -4.46
CA ASN A 281 -12.34 0.99 -3.73
C ASN A 281 -11.49 1.19 -2.47
N SER A 282 -10.43 2.00 -2.55
CA SER A 282 -9.58 2.34 -1.42
C SER A 282 -10.33 3.15 -0.37
N VAL A 283 -11.09 4.18 -0.75
CA VAL A 283 -11.87 5.00 0.18
C VAL A 283 -12.89 4.14 0.93
N VAL A 284 -13.66 3.30 0.24
CA VAL A 284 -14.63 2.41 0.88
C VAL A 284 -13.90 1.36 1.75
N GLY A 285 -12.83 0.76 1.23
CA GLY A 285 -12.03 -0.27 1.90
C GLY A 285 -11.30 0.24 3.15
N PHE A 286 -10.99 1.52 3.23
CA PHE A 286 -10.34 2.14 4.38
C PHE A 286 -11.34 2.75 5.36
N LEU A 287 -12.40 3.41 4.89
CA LEU A 287 -13.44 3.98 5.75
C LEU A 287 -14.23 2.89 6.47
N TYR A 288 -14.58 1.79 5.80
CA TYR A 288 -15.42 0.77 6.44
C TYR A 288 -14.77 0.16 7.70
N PRO A 289 -13.51 -0.32 7.69
CA PRO A 289 -12.84 -0.79 8.91
C PRO A 289 -12.68 0.29 9.97
N PHE A 290 -12.39 1.54 9.58
CA PHE A 290 -12.30 2.65 10.53
C PHE A 290 -13.65 2.88 11.25
N LEU A 291 -14.74 2.98 10.50
CA LEU A 291 -16.08 3.22 11.05
C LEU A 291 -16.53 2.09 11.96
N THR A 292 -16.34 0.85 11.52
CA THR A 292 -16.75 -0.35 12.27
C THR A 292 -15.87 -0.63 13.48
N ARG A 293 -14.68 -0.01 13.56
CA ARG A 293 -13.84 -0.07 14.76
C ARG A 293 -14.48 0.63 15.96
N PHE A 294 -15.13 1.78 15.72
CA PHE A 294 -15.67 2.65 16.76
C PHE A 294 -17.20 2.59 16.88
N THR A 295 -17.88 2.03 15.88
CA THR A 295 -19.35 2.01 15.82
C THR A 295 -19.86 0.67 15.28
N LYS A 296 -21.14 0.34 15.55
CA LYS A 296 -21.78 -0.82 14.93
C LYS A 296 -22.29 -0.44 13.53
N PRO A 297 -22.05 -1.26 12.49
CA PRO A 297 -22.61 -1.03 11.15
C PRO A 297 -24.10 -0.67 11.21
N GLN A 298 -24.54 0.24 10.33
CA GLN A 298 -25.94 0.69 10.20
C GLN A 298 -26.54 1.47 11.39
N SER A 299 -25.85 1.55 12.54
CA SER A 299 -26.32 2.33 13.68
C SER A 299 -26.34 3.85 13.41
N GLY A 300 -27.13 4.62 14.18
CA GLY A 300 -27.12 6.08 14.08
C GLY A 300 -25.72 6.68 14.30
N LYS A 301 -24.96 6.13 15.26
CA LYS A 301 -23.56 6.54 15.52
C LYS A 301 -22.64 6.27 14.32
N TYR A 302 -22.85 5.16 13.61
CA TYR A 302 -22.11 4.84 12.38
C TYR A 302 -22.36 5.89 11.29
N LYS A 303 -23.62 6.24 11.05
CA LYS A 303 -23.99 7.25 10.04
C LYS A 303 -23.42 8.63 10.38
N ILE A 304 -23.45 9.02 11.66
CA ILE A 304 -22.85 10.29 12.12
C ILE A 304 -21.33 10.28 11.88
N LEU A 305 -20.64 9.21 12.29
CA LEU A 305 -19.19 9.11 12.09
C LEU A 305 -18.82 9.08 10.59
N LEU A 306 -19.59 8.39 9.76
CA LEU A 306 -19.43 8.36 8.30
C LEU A 306 -19.52 9.77 7.70
N VAL A 307 -20.59 10.51 8.01
CA VAL A 307 -20.77 11.88 7.50
C VAL A 307 -19.65 12.79 7.98
N ALA A 308 -19.32 12.76 9.29
CA ALA A 308 -18.22 13.54 9.84
C ALA A 308 -16.89 13.22 9.14
N SER A 309 -16.59 11.94 8.93
CA SER A 309 -15.38 11.48 8.26
C SER A 309 -15.27 11.97 6.82
N LEU A 310 -16.38 11.94 6.07
CA LEU A 310 -16.43 12.41 4.68
C LEU A 310 -16.34 13.93 4.59
N VAL A 311 -16.96 14.67 5.52
CA VAL A 311 -16.84 16.14 5.59
C VAL A 311 -15.39 16.55 5.84
N VAL A 312 -14.73 15.93 6.80
CA VAL A 312 -13.29 16.19 7.05
C VAL A 312 -12.44 15.78 5.84
N GLY A 313 -12.76 14.66 5.18
CA GLY A 313 -12.09 14.27 3.93
C GLY A 313 -12.27 15.28 2.81
N TYR A 314 -13.46 15.87 2.65
CA TYR A 314 -13.72 16.95 1.71
C TYR A 314 -12.91 18.21 2.06
N LEU A 315 -12.89 18.62 3.33
CA LEU A 315 -12.11 19.79 3.77
C LEU A 315 -10.60 19.59 3.57
N ALA A 316 -10.11 18.37 3.69
CA ALA A 316 -8.70 18.06 3.40
C ALA A 316 -8.34 18.22 1.91
N THR A 317 -9.30 18.22 0.99
CA THR A 317 -9.01 18.45 -0.45
C THR A 317 -8.37 19.81 -0.72
N TYR A 318 -8.57 20.80 0.16
CA TYR A 318 -7.96 22.12 0.08
C TYR A 318 -6.46 22.13 0.44
N ILE A 319 -5.95 21.09 1.10
CA ILE A 319 -4.51 20.90 1.35
C ILE A 319 -3.82 20.44 0.06
N GLY A 320 -4.52 19.67 -0.77
CA GLY A 320 -4.01 19.11 -2.02
C GLY A 320 -3.52 17.67 -1.87
N PHE A 321 -3.67 16.88 -2.93
CA PHE A 321 -3.33 15.45 -2.93
C PHE A 321 -1.84 15.21 -2.65
N VAL A 322 -0.95 15.88 -3.41
CA VAL A 322 0.50 15.74 -3.27
C VAL A 322 0.97 16.05 -1.85
N GLU A 323 0.48 17.15 -1.27
CA GLU A 323 0.86 17.56 0.09
C GLU A 323 0.35 16.59 1.15
N LEU A 324 -0.85 16.05 0.97
CA LEU A 324 -1.35 15.00 1.84
C LEU A 324 -0.51 13.73 1.76
N VAL A 325 -0.06 13.30 0.57
CA VAL A 325 0.90 12.19 0.46
C VAL A 325 2.19 12.55 1.21
N ASN A 326 2.72 13.76 1.02
CA ASN A 326 3.94 14.25 1.67
C ASN A 326 3.91 14.16 3.19
N ILE A 327 2.78 14.47 3.81
CA ILE A 327 2.64 14.49 5.28
C ILE A 327 2.27 13.11 5.81
N ILE A 328 1.22 12.53 5.22
CA ILE A 328 0.52 11.38 5.80
C ILE A 328 1.34 10.10 5.62
N TYR A 329 1.97 9.90 4.46
CA TYR A 329 2.64 8.65 4.14
C TYR A 329 3.92 8.41 4.96
N PRO A 330 4.81 9.40 5.16
CA PRO A 330 5.99 9.20 6.00
C PRO A 330 5.63 8.94 7.47
N LEU A 331 4.66 9.68 8.02
CA LEU A 331 4.16 9.49 9.38
C LEU A 331 3.74 8.04 9.60
N PHE A 332 3.05 7.50 8.60
CA PHE A 332 2.58 6.14 8.58
C PHE A 332 3.67 5.10 8.34
N GLY A 333 4.68 5.48 7.55
CA GLY A 333 5.93 4.76 7.44
C GLY A 333 6.53 4.44 8.80
N TYR A 334 6.59 5.43 9.71
CA TYR A 334 7.14 5.23 11.06
C TYR A 334 6.34 4.25 11.92
N VAL A 335 5.00 4.27 11.84
CA VAL A 335 4.15 3.30 12.54
C VAL A 335 4.42 1.88 12.03
N GLY A 336 4.48 1.71 10.71
CA GLY A 336 4.78 0.42 10.12
C GLY A 336 6.20 -0.05 10.39
N LEU A 337 7.17 0.85 10.45
CA LEU A 337 8.54 0.53 10.88
C LEU A 337 8.57 0.02 12.31
N PHE A 338 7.80 0.61 13.21
CA PHE A 338 7.69 0.12 14.59
C PHE A 338 7.18 -1.33 14.64
N ILE A 339 6.16 -1.67 13.82
CA ILE A 339 5.67 -3.05 13.65
C ILE A 339 6.77 -3.94 13.04
N GLY A 340 7.46 -3.47 12.01
CA GLY A 340 8.54 -4.20 11.32
C GLY A 340 9.72 -4.52 12.23
N ILE A 341 10.12 -3.58 13.09
CA ILE A 341 11.15 -3.78 14.11
C ILE A 341 10.72 -4.87 15.08
N MET A 342 9.50 -4.81 15.61
CA MET A 342 9.01 -5.83 16.55
C MET A 342 8.89 -7.22 15.92
N LEU A 343 8.48 -7.31 14.66
CA LEU A 343 8.50 -8.56 13.90
C LEU A 343 9.91 -9.12 13.73
N THR A 344 10.89 -8.24 13.49
CA THR A 344 12.31 -8.60 13.34
C THR A 344 12.90 -9.09 14.66
N VAL A 345 12.62 -8.37 15.76
CA VAL A 345 13.02 -8.75 17.13
C VAL A 345 12.44 -10.12 17.49
N ARG A 346 11.14 -10.32 17.27
CA ARG A 346 10.48 -11.62 17.48
C ARG A 346 11.14 -12.73 16.66
N TRP A 347 11.46 -12.48 15.40
CA TRP A 347 12.15 -13.45 14.54
C TRP A 347 13.52 -13.84 15.10
N PHE A 348 14.32 -12.88 15.57
CA PHE A 348 15.63 -13.13 16.16
C PHE A 348 15.52 -14.00 17.43
N PHE A 349 14.60 -13.66 18.33
CA PHE A 349 14.35 -14.44 19.55
C PHE A 349 13.93 -15.89 19.25
N LEU A 350 13.02 -16.10 18.29
CA LEU A 350 12.60 -17.44 17.89
C LEU A 350 13.74 -18.25 17.26
N LYS A 351 14.60 -17.61 16.46
CA LYS A 351 15.77 -18.27 15.86
C LYS A 351 16.78 -18.69 16.92
N ARG A 352 17.07 -17.82 17.89
CA ARG A 352 17.97 -18.13 19.02
C ARG A 352 17.41 -19.26 19.89
N LYS A 353 16.12 -19.25 20.20
CA LYS A 353 15.46 -20.33 20.96
C LYS A 353 15.56 -21.67 20.23
N ALA A 354 15.33 -21.70 18.92
CA ALA A 354 15.44 -22.92 18.12
C ALA A 354 16.89 -23.46 18.08
N TYR A 355 17.89 -22.59 17.96
CA TYR A 355 19.29 -22.97 18.00
C TYR A 355 19.68 -23.59 19.35
N ASN A 356 19.28 -22.97 20.46
CA ASN A 356 19.56 -23.49 21.80
C ASN A 356 18.86 -24.84 22.07
N LEU A 357 17.66 -25.05 21.54
CA LEU A 357 16.96 -26.33 21.64
C LEU A 357 17.66 -27.43 20.82
N ALA A 358 18.16 -27.10 19.64
CA ALA A 358 18.90 -28.04 18.81
C ALA A 358 20.21 -28.49 19.47
N GLY A 359 20.94 -27.57 20.12
CA GLY A 359 22.15 -27.90 20.89
C GLY A 359 21.87 -28.82 22.07
N LYS A 360 20.79 -28.59 22.83
CA LYS A 360 20.41 -29.49 23.93
C LYS A 360 20.09 -30.91 23.45
N ILE A 361 19.43 -31.04 22.31
CA ILE A 361 19.09 -32.36 21.74
C ILE A 361 20.33 -33.07 21.19
N SER A 362 21.33 -32.35 20.68
CA SER A 362 22.59 -33.00 20.29
C SER A 362 23.36 -33.50 21.51
N ASP A 363 23.42 -32.71 22.58
CA ASP A 363 24.14 -33.07 23.80
C ASP A 363 23.47 -34.28 24.51
N ASP A 364 22.13 -34.31 24.58
CA ASP A 364 21.36 -35.42 25.18
C ASP A 364 21.42 -36.74 24.36
N ASN A 365 21.94 -36.74 23.13
CA ASN A 365 22.11 -37.94 22.30
C ASN A 365 23.56 -38.45 22.25
N GLU A 366 24.51 -37.72 22.84
CA GLU A 366 25.93 -38.12 22.95
C GLU A 366 26.26 -38.79 24.31
N ASP A 367 25.34 -38.71 25.28
CA ASP A 367 25.33 -39.45 26.56
C ASP A 367 24.43 -40.70 26.49
#